data_AF-A0A7J7VX22-F1
#
_entry.id   AF-A0A7J7VX22-F1
#
_cell.length_a   1.000
_cell.length_b   1.000
_cell.length_c   1.000
_cell.angle_alpha   90.00
_cell.angle_beta   90.00
_cell.angle_gamma   90.00
#
_symmetry.space_group_name_H-M   'P 1'
#
loop_
_entity.id
_entity.type
_entity.pdbx_description
1 polymer ?
#
loop_
_entity_poly.entity_id
_entity_poly.type
_entity_poly.pdbx_seq_one_letter_code
_entity_poly.pdbx_strand_id
1 'polypeptide(L)' 'MKTTSWIRKNWLLVAGVSFIGVHLGTYVIQWAAKQSVKSQSGDKQKSIKE' A
#
# COMPACT_ATOMS: atom_id res chain seq x y z
N MET A 1 14.65 -13.49 -36.01
CA MET A 1 14.10 -14.27 -34.89
C MET A 1 13.14 -13.37 -34.13
N LYS A 2 11.84 -13.67 -34.15
CA LYS A 2 10.81 -12.78 -33.60
C LYS A 2 11.00 -12.71 -32.09
N THR A 3 11.34 -11.55 -31.56
CA THR A 3 11.44 -11.27 -30.13
C THR A 3 10.07 -11.47 -29.49
N THR A 4 9.75 -12.71 -29.13
CA THR A 4 8.58 -13.02 -28.31
C THR A 4 8.66 -12.12 -27.10
N SER A 5 7.72 -11.17 -27.02
CA SER A 5 7.77 -10.09 -26.05
C SER A 5 7.85 -10.69 -24.67
N TRP A 6 8.90 -10.37 -23.91
CA TRP A 6 9.16 -10.90 -22.58
C TRP A 6 7.94 -10.73 -21.67
N ILE A 7 7.17 -9.67 -21.90
CA ILE A 7 5.91 -9.36 -21.22
C ILE A 7 4.81 -10.40 -21.48
N ARG A 8 4.74 -10.98 -22.69
CA ARG A 8 3.76 -12.03 -23.02
C ARG A 8 4.13 -13.36 -22.36
N LYS A 9 5.43 -13.63 -22.23
CA LYS A 9 5.92 -14.85 -21.57
C LYS A 9 5.75 -14.80 -20.05
N ASN A 10 5.81 -13.60 -19.48
CA ASN A 10 5.70 -13.35 -18.03
C ASN A 10 4.38 -12.64 -17.65
N TRP A 11 3.36 -12.74 -18.49
CA TRP A 11 2.09 -12.02 -18.31
C TRP A 11 1.43 -12.31 -16.95
N LEU A 12 1.53 -13.55 -16.46
CA LEU A 12 1.01 -13.94 -15.14
C LEU A 12 1.74 -13.25 -13.99
N LEU A 13 3.05 -13.01 -14.12
CA LEU A 13 3.81 -12.26 -13.12
C LEU A 13 3.40 -10.79 -13.10
N VAL A 14 3.15 -10.21 -14.28
CA VAL A 14 2.65 -8.83 -14.40
C VAL A 14 1.27 -8.70 -13.75
N ALA A 15 0.36 -9.64 -14.03
CA ALA A 15 -0.96 -9.66 -13.41
C ALA A 15 -0.88 -9.84 -11.88
N GLY A 16 -0.03 -10.75 -11.40
CA GLY A 16 0.18 -10.99 -9.97
C GLY A 16 0.76 -9.77 -9.24
N VAL A 17 1.81 -9.14 -9.79
CA VAL A 17 2.40 -7.92 -9.22
C VAL A 17 1.40 -6.77 -9.22
N SER A 18 0.58 -6.64 -10.28
CA SER A 18 -0.45 -5.61 -10.33
C SER A 18 -1.50 -5.78 -9.23
N PHE A 19 -1.98 -7.01 -9.01
CA PHE A 19 -2.94 -7.31 -7.96
C PHE A 19 -2.36 -7.05 -6.55
N ILE A 20 -1.15 -7.56 -6.29
CA ILE A 20 -0.45 -7.37 -5.02
C ILE A 20 -0.16 -5.88 -4.80
N GLY A 21 0.25 -5.15 -5.83
CA GLY A 21 0.55 -3.73 -5.76
C GLY A 21 -0.65 -2.87 -5.39
N VAL A 22 -1.83 -3.13 -5.97
CA VAL A 22 -3.07 -2.41 -5.62
C VAL A 22 -3.50 -2.73 -4.18
N HIS A 23 -3.40 -3.99 -3.76
CA HIS A 23 -3.72 -4.40 -2.40
C HIS A 23 -2.75 -3.81 -1.37
N LEU A 24 -1.44 -3.84 -1.62
CA LEU A 24 -0.45 -3.23 -0.73
C LEU A 24 -0.59 -1.71 -0.71
N GLY A 25 -0.82 -1.06 -1.85
CA GLY A 25 -1.02 0.39 -1.90
C GLY A 25 -2.21 0.82 -1.05
N THR A 26 -3.33 0.10 -1.18
CA THR A 26 -4.52 0.31 -0.33
C THR A 26 -4.21 0.05 1.14
N TYR A 27 -3.51 -1.04 1.45
CA TYR A 27 -3.16 -1.39 2.82
C TYR A 27 -2.23 -0.35 3.46
N VAL A 28 -1.25 0.16 2.71
CA VAL A 28 -0.34 1.22 3.15
C VAL A 28 -1.10 2.52 3.40
N ILE A 29 -2.04 2.90 2.52
CA ILE A 29 -2.86 4.10 2.73
C ILE A 29 -3.73 3.96 3.98
N GLN A 30 -4.35 2.79 4.19
CA GLN A 30 -5.19 2.51 5.35
C GLN A 30 -4.37 2.47 6.64
N TRP A 31 -3.18 1.88 6.58
CA TRP A 31 -2.25 1.83 7.69
C TRP A 31 -1.74 3.23 8.04
N ALA A 32 -1.32 4.03 7.05
CA ALA A 32 -0.89 5.41 7.23
C ALA A 32 -2.02 6.29 7.78
N ALA A 33 -3.24 6.14 7.28
CA ALA A 33 -4.41 6.84 7.81
C ALA A 33 -4.70 6.46 9.27
N LYS A 34 -4.66 5.16 9.60
CA LYS A 34 -4.81 4.69 11.00
C LYS A 34 -3.70 5.22 11.90
N GLN A 35 -2.45 5.28 11.43
CA GLN A 35 -1.34 5.85 12.18
C GLN A 35 -1.52 7.36 12.38
N SER A 36 -1.91 8.09 11.34
CA SER A 36 -2.13 9.54 11.39
C SER A 36 -3.21 9.91 12.41
N VAL A 37 -4.36 9.20 12.42
CA VAL A 37 -5.42 9.42 13.40
C VAL A 37 -4.97 9.03 14.81
N LYS A 38 -4.20 7.94 14.97
CA LYS A 38 -3.64 7.53 16.26
C LYS A 38 -2.69 8.58 16.85
N SER A 39 -1.89 9.24 16.01
CA SER A 39 -1.05 10.38 16.40
C SER A 39 -1.87 11.59 16.85
N GLN A 40 -3.01 11.88 16.20
CA GLN A 40 -3.88 12.99 16.61
C GLN A 40 -4.62 12.72 17.94
N SER A 41 -4.97 11.47 18.23
CA SER A 41 -5.60 11.09 19.51
C SER A 41 -4.62 11.06 20.70
N GLY A 42 -3.33 10.85 20.46
CA GLY A 42 -2.29 10.92 21.50
C GLY A 42 -2.03 12.35 21.97
N ASP A 43 -2.12 13.32 21.07
CA ASP A 43 -1.89 14.73 21.37
C ASP A 43 -3.03 15.35 22.19
N LYS A 44 -4.30 15.00 21.88
CA LYS A 44 -5.45 15.42 22.71
C LYS A 44 -5.46 14.80 24.12
N GLN A 45 -4.88 13.63 24.34
CA GLN A 45 -4.88 13.00 25.65
C GLN A 45 -3.79 13.56 26.58
N LYS A 46 -2.73 14.15 26.03
CA LYS A 46 -1.67 14.82 26.80
C LYS A 46 -2.09 16.20 27.31
N SER A 47 -2.96 16.91 26.59
CA SER A 47 -3.48 18.23 27.00
C SER A 47 -4.57 18.20 28.08
N ILE A 48 -5.12 17.03 28.43
CA ILE A 48 -6.18 16.88 29.47
C ILE A 48 -5.57 16.41 30.81
N LYS A 49 -4.24 16.23 30.87
CA LYS A 49 -3.51 15.74 32.05
C LYS A 49 -2.50 16.75 32.62
N GLU A 50 -2.56 18.02 32.21
CA GLU A 50 -1.94 19.13 32.95
C GLU A 50 -2.91 19.71 33.98
#